data_AF-A0A9P6W462-F1
#
_entry.id   AF-A0A9P6W462-F1
#
_cell.length_a   1.000
_cell.length_b   1.000
_cell.length_c   1.000
_cell.angle_alpha   90.00
_cell.angle_beta   90.00
_cell.angle_gamma   90.00
#
_symmetry.space_group_name_H-M   'P 1'
#
loop_
_entity.id
_entity.type
_entity.pdbx_description
1 polymer ?
#
loop_
_entity_poly.entity_id
_entity_poly.type
_entity_poly.pdbx_seq_one_letter_code
_entity_poly.pdbx_strand_id
1 'polypeptide(L)'
;MSSVKLHSYKNFIKALLKTERRGRIQQLQNDNKRKISIMTYERMQIVRKQQFTNSSMEEQKKLILQLNILNQKIKSLKNYDPSNDKSLLFLKDSSPFKQLFQTDLIESSNESLHRVLESWKDATNFLDNQREYDELMELYDLSNKFTQQEKIKATANRVGLDVPL
;
A
#
# COMPACT_ATOMS: atom_id res chain seq x y z
N MET A 1 -29.55 -16.60 -5.63
CA MET A 1 -29.14 -16.06 -4.31
C MET A 1 -30.11 -14.96 -3.93
N SER A 2 -30.63 -14.93 -2.69
CA SER A 2 -31.46 -13.79 -2.25
C SER A 2 -30.63 -12.50 -2.27
N SER A 3 -31.27 -11.37 -2.61
CA SER A 3 -30.61 -10.07 -2.78
C SER A 3 -29.79 -9.66 -1.55
N VAL A 4 -30.31 -9.97 -0.35
CA VAL A 4 -29.70 -9.68 0.95
C VAL A 4 -28.36 -10.41 1.14
N LYS A 5 -28.30 -11.70 0.76
CA LYS A 5 -27.08 -12.50 0.89
C LYS A 5 -25.96 -11.94 0.00
N LEU A 6 -26.28 -11.67 -1.27
CA LEU A 6 -25.32 -11.10 -2.20
C LEU A 6 -24.85 -9.71 -1.74
N HIS A 7 -25.73 -8.92 -1.14
CA HIS A 7 -25.39 -7.62 -0.59
C HIS A 7 -24.40 -7.71 0.57
N SER A 8 -24.65 -8.61 1.54
CA SER A 8 -23.74 -8.82 2.68
C SER A 8 -22.34 -9.22 2.23
N TYR A 9 -22.23 -10.21 1.33
CA TYR A 9 -20.95 -10.62 0.75
C TYR A 9 -20.22 -9.47 0.04
N LYS A 10 -20.93 -8.71 -0.80
CA LYS A 10 -20.33 -7.57 -1.51
C LYS A 10 -19.83 -6.50 -0.55
N ASN A 11 -20.53 -6.24 0.56
CA ASN A 11 -20.10 -5.26 1.55
C ASN A 11 -18.85 -5.73 2.29
N PHE A 12 -18.81 -7.00 2.69
CA PHE A 12 -17.63 -7.60 3.29
C PHE A 12 -16.39 -7.48 2.38
N ILE A 13 -16.53 -7.89 1.11
CA ILE A 13 -15.43 -7.79 0.13
C ILE A 13 -14.97 -6.35 -0.07
N LYS A 14 -15.90 -5.38 -0.08
CA LYS A 14 -15.56 -3.96 -0.17
C LYS A 14 -14.81 -3.46 1.07
N ALA A 15 -15.23 -3.86 2.27
CA ALA A 15 -14.53 -3.49 3.50
C ALA A 15 -13.11 -4.05 3.50
N LEU A 16 -12.96 -5.34 3.17
CA LEU A 16 -11.65 -6.00 3.08
C LEU A 16 -10.73 -5.32 2.05
N LEU A 17 -11.26 -4.95 0.88
CA LEU A 17 -10.53 -4.17 -0.13
C LEU A 17 -10.02 -2.84 0.41
N LYS A 18 -10.85 -2.09 1.13
CA LYS A 18 -10.47 -0.79 1.69
C LYS A 18 -9.33 -0.95 2.71
N THR A 19 -9.43 -1.93 3.60
CA THR A 19 -8.43 -2.19 4.63
C THR A 19 -7.08 -2.60 4.00
N GLU A 20 -7.09 -3.49 3.01
CA GLU A 20 -5.84 -3.92 2.38
C GLU A 20 -5.21 -2.87 1.45
N ARG A 21 -6.02 -1.98 0.85
CA ARG A 21 -5.56 -1.02 -0.17
C ARG A 21 -4.38 -0.20 0.33
N ARG A 22 -4.46 0.28 1.56
CA ARG A 22 -3.42 1.10 2.20
C ARG A 22 -2.09 0.36 2.28
N GLY A 23 -2.09 -0.86 2.84
CA GLY A 23 -0.88 -1.68 2.96
C GLY A 23 -0.29 -2.03 1.59
N ARG A 24 -1.13 -2.28 0.58
CA ARG A 24 -0.67 -2.53 -0.79
C ARG A 24 -0.05 -1.29 -1.45
N ILE A 25 -0.60 -0.10 -1.23
CA ILE A 25 0.01 1.16 -1.69
C ILE A 25 1.40 1.32 -1.08
N GLN A 26 1.53 1.09 0.23
CA GLN A 26 2.83 1.18 0.92
C GLN A 26 3.82 0.13 0.39
N GLN A 27 3.36 -1.09 0.13
CA GLN A 27 4.16 -2.14 -0.50
C GLN A 27 4.66 -1.70 -1.88
N LEU A 28 3.77 -1.19 -2.75
CA LEU A 28 4.13 -0.70 -4.08
C LEU A 28 5.11 0.47 -4.03
N GLN A 29 4.93 1.40 -3.07
CA GLN A 29 5.87 2.50 -2.86
C GLN A 29 7.26 2.00 -2.48
N ASN A 30 7.35 1.02 -1.57
CA ASN A 30 8.61 0.43 -1.15
C ASN A 30 9.27 -0.36 -2.28
N ASP A 31 8.50 -1.12 -3.06
CA ASP A 31 8.99 -1.85 -4.23
C ASP A 31 9.51 -0.89 -5.30
N ASN A 32 8.84 0.24 -5.53
CA ASN A 32 9.31 1.27 -6.45
C ASN A 32 10.61 1.92 -5.98
N LYS A 33 10.72 2.26 -4.69
CA LYS A 33 11.98 2.75 -4.11
C LYS A 33 13.10 1.74 -4.32
N ARG A 34 12.86 0.46 -4.05
CA ARG A 34 13.83 -0.63 -4.28
C ARG A 34 14.25 -0.71 -5.75
N LYS A 35 13.30 -0.71 -6.69
CA LYS A 35 13.57 -0.74 -8.14
C LYS A 35 14.40 0.47 -8.58
N ILE A 36 14.06 1.66 -8.10
CA ILE A 36 14.82 2.88 -8.38
C ILE A 36 16.26 2.76 -7.86
N SER A 37 16.46 2.25 -6.65
CA SER A 37 17.79 2.05 -6.08
C SER A 37 18.63 1.05 -6.89
N ILE A 38 18.04 -0.08 -7.29
CA ILE A 38 18.70 -1.08 -8.14
C ILE A 38 19.10 -0.47 -9.48
N MET A 39 18.17 0.20 -10.17
CA MET A 39 18.47 0.85 -11.45
C MET A 39 19.49 1.98 -11.28
N THR A 40 19.46 2.74 -10.19
CA THR A 40 20.46 3.80 -9.94
C THR A 40 21.85 3.19 -9.77
N TYR A 41 21.96 2.06 -9.09
CA TYR A 41 23.20 1.30 -8.96
C TYR A 41 23.69 0.77 -10.31
N GLU A 42 22.82 0.14 -11.11
CA GLU A 42 23.14 -0.33 -12.46
C GLU A 42 23.64 0.83 -13.35
N ARG A 43 22.98 1.99 -13.26
CA ARG A 43 23.40 3.21 -13.95
C ARG A 43 24.83 3.59 -13.59
N MET A 44 25.15 3.59 -12.29
CA MET A 44 26.48 3.93 -11.79
C MET A 44 27.53 2.94 -12.29
N GLN A 45 27.20 1.66 -12.36
CA GLN A 45 28.09 0.62 -12.90
C GLN A 45 28.35 0.83 -14.40
N ILE A 46 27.33 1.20 -15.19
CA ILE A 46 27.50 1.51 -16.61
C ILE A 46 28.40 2.74 -16.80
N VAL A 47 28.20 3.80 -16.02
CA VAL A 47 29.04 5.01 -16.08
C VAL A 47 30.49 4.70 -15.73
N ARG A 48 30.73 3.91 -14.67
CA ARG A 48 32.08 3.45 -14.31
C ARG A 48 32.71 2.67 -15.46
N LYS A 49 31.98 1.73 -16.07
CA LYS A 49 32.46 0.99 -17.25
C LYS A 49 32.83 1.94 -18.39
N GLN A 50 32.03 2.96 -18.69
CA GLN A 50 32.39 3.95 -19.72
C GLN A 50 33.68 4.71 -19.41
N GLN A 51 33.98 4.99 -18.14
CA GLN A 51 35.18 5.73 -17.73
C GLN A 51 36.47 4.88 -17.75
N PHE A 52 36.36 3.59 -17.39
CA PHE A 52 37.54 2.71 -17.24
C PHE A 52 37.86 1.88 -18.48
N THR A 53 36.95 1.79 -19.44
CA THR A 53 37.17 0.96 -20.65
C THR A 53 37.53 1.85 -21.83
N ASN A 54 38.71 1.65 -22.42
CA ASN A 54 39.06 2.15 -23.77
C ASN A 54 38.31 1.33 -24.84
N SER A 55 36.99 1.27 -24.69
CA SER A 55 36.08 0.45 -25.49
C SER A 55 35.97 0.95 -26.93
N SER A 56 35.68 0.04 -27.86
CA SER A 56 35.41 0.38 -29.26
C SER A 56 34.21 1.34 -29.36
N MET A 57 34.16 2.13 -30.44
CA MET A 57 33.09 3.11 -30.68
C MET A 57 31.69 2.47 -30.69
N GLU A 58 31.58 1.18 -31.03
CA GLU A 58 30.32 0.44 -30.99
C GLU A 58 29.87 0.09 -29.58
N GLU A 59 30.79 -0.30 -28.70
CA GLU A 59 30.49 -0.60 -27.30
C GLU A 59 30.07 0.66 -26.54
N GLN A 60 30.72 1.79 -26.81
CA GLN A 60 30.33 3.09 -26.24
C GLN A 60 28.90 3.46 -26.63
N LYS A 61 28.52 3.28 -27.90
CA LYS A 61 27.14 3.51 -28.37
C LYS A 61 26.13 2.61 -27.66
N LYS A 62 26.44 1.31 -27.46
CA LYS A 62 25.57 0.38 -26.72
C LYS A 62 25.37 0.83 -25.26
N LEU A 63 26.43 1.26 -24.59
CA LEU A 63 26.36 1.73 -23.19
C LEU A 63 25.52 3.01 -23.06
N ILE A 64 25.63 3.94 -24.01
CA ILE A 64 24.80 5.16 -24.05
C ILE A 64 23.32 4.82 -24.23
N LEU A 65 22.99 3.89 -25.11
CA LEU A 65 21.61 3.43 -25.31
C LEU A 65 21.05 2.80 -24.03
N GLN A 66 21.83 1.94 -23.36
CA GLN A 66 21.43 1.34 -22.07
C GLN A 66 21.19 2.42 -21.00
N LEU A 67 22.06 3.43 -20.92
CA LEU A 67 21.90 4.58 -20.02
C LEU A 67 20.60 5.34 -20.26
N ASN A 68 20.28 5.62 -21.53
CA ASN A 68 19.05 6.33 -21.88
C ASN A 68 17.79 5.53 -21.51
N ILE A 69 17.79 4.22 -21.80
CA ILE A 69 16.69 3.31 -21.39
C ILE A 69 16.54 3.32 -19.87
N LEU A 70 17.65 3.24 -19.13
CA LEU A 70 17.63 3.25 -17.67
C LEU A 70 17.10 4.57 -17.11
N ASN A 71 17.53 5.70 -17.66
CA ASN A 71 17.07 7.02 -17.24
C ASN A 71 15.57 7.19 -17.50
N GLN A 72 15.07 6.72 -18.64
CA GLN A 72 13.63 6.72 -18.94
C GLN A 72 12.84 5.86 -17.95
N LYS A 73 13.33 4.65 -17.63
CA LYS A 73 12.70 3.77 -16.63
C LYS A 73 12.70 4.36 -15.22
N ILE A 74 13.80 4.99 -14.80
CA ILE A 74 13.86 5.69 -13.52
C ILE A 74 12.86 6.86 -13.50
N LYS A 75 12.77 7.63 -14.60
CA LYS A 75 11.83 8.75 -14.70
C LYS A 75 10.38 8.27 -14.64
N SER A 76 10.04 7.18 -15.33
CA SER A 76 8.68 6.62 -15.27
C SER A 76 8.33 6.09 -13.88
N LEU A 77 9.26 5.41 -13.20
CA LEU A 77 9.06 4.95 -11.82
C LEU A 77 8.93 6.09 -10.81
N LYS A 78 9.64 7.21 -11.01
CA LYS A 78 9.51 8.41 -10.16
C LYS A 78 8.18 9.13 -10.36
N ASN A 79 7.65 9.13 -11.58
CA ASN A 79 6.40 9.80 -11.92
C ASN A 79 5.16 8.91 -11.69
N TYR A 80 5.35 7.62 -11.43
CA TYR A 80 4.28 6.69 -11.16
C TYR A 80 3.73 6.90 -9.75
N ASP A 81 2.44 7.19 -9.65
CA ASP A 81 1.70 7.25 -8.39
C ASP A 81 1.04 5.88 -8.12
N PRO A 82 1.49 5.14 -7.09
CA PRO A 82 0.93 3.84 -6.73
C PRO A 82 -0.55 3.91 -6.32
N SER A 83 -1.05 5.08 -5.92
CA SER A 83 -2.44 5.26 -5.48
C SER A 83 -3.46 5.06 -6.61
N ASN A 84 -3.03 5.29 -7.85
CA ASN A 84 -3.82 5.20 -9.07
C ASN A 84 -3.74 3.84 -9.76
N ASP A 85 -3.07 2.85 -9.16
CA ASP A 85 -2.99 1.51 -9.73
C ASP A 85 -4.34 0.81 -9.71
N LYS A 86 -4.82 0.41 -10.90
CA LYS A 86 -6.08 -0.34 -11.06
C LYS A 86 -6.02 -1.72 -10.39
N SER A 87 -4.83 -2.28 -10.18
CA SER A 87 -4.66 -3.55 -9.47
C SER A 87 -5.18 -3.50 -8.03
N LEU A 88 -5.24 -2.30 -7.43
CA LEU A 88 -5.74 -2.07 -6.07
C LEU A 88 -7.26 -2.15 -5.94
N LEU A 89 -8.00 -2.12 -7.05
CA LEU A 89 -9.46 -2.22 -7.05
C LEU A 89 -9.96 -3.65 -6.81
N PHE A 90 -9.06 -4.63 -6.87
CA PHE A 90 -9.40 -6.05 -6.82
C PHE A 90 -8.63 -6.77 -5.72
N LEU A 91 -9.24 -7.80 -5.14
CA LEU A 91 -8.53 -8.69 -4.23
C LEU A 91 -7.59 -9.58 -5.03
N LYS A 92 -6.40 -9.87 -4.50
CA LYS A 92 -5.45 -10.78 -5.14
C LYS A 92 -6.06 -12.16 -5.30
N ASP A 93 -6.76 -12.61 -4.26
CA ASP A 93 -7.57 -13.82 -4.29
C ASP A 93 -8.85 -13.60 -3.46
N SER A 94 -9.99 -13.91 -4.06
CA SER A 94 -11.31 -13.87 -3.40
C SER A 94 -11.96 -15.25 -3.32
N SER A 95 -11.29 -16.28 -3.86
CA SER A 95 -11.81 -17.64 -3.90
C SER A 95 -12.09 -18.23 -2.50
N PRO A 96 -11.28 -18.00 -1.45
CA PRO A 96 -11.54 -18.60 -0.15
C PRO A 96 -12.80 -18.02 0.49
N PHE A 97 -12.98 -16.69 0.41
CA PHE A 97 -14.17 -16.01 0.93
C PHE A 97 -15.42 -16.41 0.18
N LYS A 98 -15.31 -16.63 -1.15
CA LYS A 98 -16.42 -17.13 -1.95
C LYS A 98 -16.82 -18.54 -1.53
N GLN A 99 -15.84 -19.42 -1.27
CA GLN A 99 -16.09 -20.78 -0.81
C GLN A 99 -16.74 -20.78 0.57
N LEU A 100 -16.16 -20.07 1.54
CA LEU A 100 -16.73 -19.90 2.88
C LEU A 100 -18.16 -19.36 2.84
N PHE A 101 -18.38 -18.31 2.04
CA PHE A 101 -19.71 -17.75 1.88
C PHE A 101 -20.70 -18.76 1.29
N GLN A 102 -20.26 -19.62 0.36
CA GLN A 102 -21.11 -20.65 -0.24
C GLN A 102 -21.40 -21.81 0.73
N THR A 103 -20.41 -22.28 1.50
CA THR A 103 -20.59 -23.34 2.50
C THR A 103 -21.60 -22.91 3.57
N ASP A 104 -21.41 -21.71 4.13
CA ASP A 104 -22.30 -21.16 5.17
C ASP A 104 -23.74 -21.00 4.66
N LEU A 105 -23.91 -20.79 3.35
CA LEU A 105 -25.19 -20.60 2.69
C LEU A 105 -25.95 -21.90 2.40
N ILE A 106 -25.20 -22.98 2.13
CA ILE A 106 -25.75 -24.29 1.76
C ILE A 106 -26.20 -25.03 3.02
N GLU A 107 -25.48 -24.84 4.13
CA GLU A 107 -25.73 -25.54 5.40
C GLU A 107 -26.76 -24.84 6.30
N SER A 108 -27.20 -23.62 5.97
CA SER A 108 -28.08 -22.83 6.83
C SER A 108 -29.58 -23.00 6.58
N SER A 109 -30.30 -23.47 7.61
CA SER A 109 -31.74 -23.30 7.80
C SER A 109 -32.14 -21.82 7.92
N ASN A 110 -33.43 -21.47 7.80
CA ASN A 110 -33.87 -20.05 7.81
C ASN A 110 -33.49 -19.27 9.09
N GLU A 111 -33.51 -19.89 10.27
CA GLU A 111 -33.05 -19.25 11.53
C GLU A 111 -31.53 -19.11 11.62
N SER A 112 -30.78 -20.11 11.14
CA SER A 112 -29.31 -20.07 11.12
C SER A 112 -28.78 -19.09 10.07
N LEU A 113 -29.52 -18.88 8.98
CA LEU A 113 -29.22 -17.91 7.93
C LEU A 113 -29.16 -16.47 8.50
N HIS A 114 -30.06 -16.12 9.42
CA HIS A 114 -30.01 -14.81 10.09
C HIS A 114 -28.72 -14.63 10.87
N ARG A 115 -28.34 -15.63 11.69
CA ARG A 115 -27.09 -15.60 12.47
C ARG A 115 -25.85 -15.53 11.59
N VAL A 116 -25.85 -16.25 10.46
CA VAL A 116 -24.77 -16.18 9.47
C VAL A 116 -24.68 -14.75 8.92
N LEU A 117 -25.80 -14.15 8.49
CA LEU A 117 -25.78 -12.78 7.97
C LEU A 117 -25.32 -11.75 9.01
N GLU A 118 -25.70 -11.91 10.28
CA GLU A 118 -25.19 -11.09 11.38
C GLU A 118 -23.69 -11.27 11.57
N SER A 119 -23.18 -12.50 11.59
CA SER A 119 -21.74 -12.76 11.68
C SER A 119 -20.94 -12.08 10.56
N TRP A 120 -21.41 -12.15 9.32
CA TRP A 120 -20.79 -11.45 8.18
C TRP A 120 -20.87 -9.93 8.30
N LYS A 121 -21.96 -9.40 8.88
CA LYS A 121 -22.10 -7.97 9.18
C LYS A 121 -21.14 -7.55 10.28
N ASP A 122 -20.99 -8.33 11.34
CA ASP A 122 -20.06 -8.06 12.44
C ASP A 122 -18.61 -8.08 11.97
N ALA A 123 -18.25 -9.04 11.12
CA ALA A 123 -16.95 -9.09 10.46
C ALA A 123 -16.70 -7.85 9.58
N THR A 124 -17.72 -7.38 8.86
CA THR A 124 -17.64 -6.15 8.05
C THR A 124 -17.41 -4.93 8.94
N ASN A 125 -18.20 -4.79 10.02
CA ASN A 125 -18.06 -3.69 10.99
C ASN A 125 -16.69 -3.70 11.66
N PHE A 126 -16.18 -4.88 12.02
CA PHE A 126 -14.84 -5.04 12.58
C PHE A 126 -13.76 -4.49 11.63
N LEU A 127 -13.82 -4.82 10.34
CA LEU A 127 -12.87 -4.32 9.34
C LEU A 127 -12.92 -2.79 9.18
N ASP A 128 -14.12 -2.23 9.16
CA ASP A 128 -14.31 -0.77 9.07
C ASP A 128 -13.79 -0.07 10.34
N ASN A 129 -14.09 -0.60 11.52
CA ASN A 129 -13.64 -0.06 12.81
C ASN A 129 -12.12 -0.17 12.97
N GLN A 130 -11.51 -1.29 12.54
CA GLN A 130 -10.05 -1.46 12.58
C GLN A 130 -9.36 -0.42 11.69
N ARG A 131 -9.91 -0.18 10.50
CA ARG A 131 -9.38 0.84 9.60
C ARG A 131 -9.49 2.24 10.20
N GLU A 132 -10.63 2.57 10.79
CA GLU A 132 -10.82 3.86 11.48
C GLU A 132 -9.84 4.00 12.66
N TYR A 133 -9.66 2.94 13.45
CA TYR A 133 -8.68 2.92 14.52
C TYR A 133 -7.26 3.18 14.00
N ASP A 134 -6.84 2.53 12.91
CA ASP A 134 -5.51 2.73 12.33
C ASP A 134 -5.35 4.18 11.80
N GLU A 135 -6.39 4.74 11.17
CA GLU A 135 -6.40 6.13 10.71
C GLU A 135 -6.30 7.12 11.89
N LEU A 136 -7.05 6.90 12.97
CA LEU A 136 -6.99 7.70 14.17
C LEU A 136 -5.64 7.56 14.87
N MET A 137 -5.12 6.35 15.02
CA MET A 137 -3.82 6.13 15.64
C MET A 137 -2.73 6.87 14.91
N GLU A 138 -2.72 6.91 13.59
CA GLU A 138 -1.72 7.70 12.86
C GLU A 138 -1.86 9.21 12.97
N LEU A 139 -3.10 9.70 13.17
CA LEU A 139 -3.36 11.10 13.48
C LEU A 139 -2.87 11.42 14.90
N TYR A 140 -3.12 10.56 15.88
CA TYR A 140 -2.70 10.77 17.27
C TYR A 140 -1.19 10.46 17.51
N ASP A 141 -0.60 9.58 16.71
CA ASP A 141 0.86 9.32 16.63
C ASP A 141 1.64 10.46 15.96
N LEU A 142 1.04 11.66 15.85
CA LEU A 142 1.76 12.93 15.68
C LEU A 142 2.98 13.02 16.61
N SER A 143 2.94 12.39 17.79
CA SER A 143 4.06 12.28 18.73
C SER A 143 5.35 11.66 18.13
N ASN A 144 5.25 10.81 17.10
CA ASN A 144 6.38 10.23 16.39
C ASN A 144 6.79 10.95 15.11
N LYS A 145 5.93 11.85 14.58
CA LYS A 145 6.24 12.69 13.41
C LYS A 145 6.80 14.06 13.76
N PHE A 146 6.66 14.49 15.01
CA PHE A 146 7.32 15.70 15.49
C PHE A 146 8.85 15.53 15.44
N THR A 147 9.50 16.48 14.78
CA THR A 147 10.93 16.71 14.96
C THR A 147 11.22 16.92 16.45
N GLN A 148 12.45 16.62 16.90
CA GLN A 148 12.80 16.72 18.32
C GLN A 148 12.46 18.12 18.90
N GLN A 149 12.59 19.17 18.09
CA GLN A 149 12.21 20.53 18.44
C GLN A 149 10.70 20.70 18.69
N GLU A 150 9.85 20.09 17.86
CA GLU A 150 8.40 20.14 18.03
C GLU A 150 7.93 19.36 19.27
N LYS A 151 8.60 18.24 19.60
CA LYS A 151 8.37 17.50 20.86
C LYS A 151 8.74 18.32 22.09
N ILE A 152 9.88 19.01 22.04
CA ILE A 152 10.34 19.91 23.10
C ILE A 152 9.33 21.06 23.28
N LYS A 153 8.87 21.68 22.20
CA LYS A 153 7.88 22.75 22.21
C LYS A 153 6.53 22.30 22.77
N ALA A 154 6.01 21.15 22.33
CA ALA A 154 4.75 20.60 22.83
C ALA A 154 4.82 20.26 24.33
N THR A 155 5.96 19.72 24.78
CA THR A 155 6.19 19.41 26.20
C THR A 155 6.28 20.68 27.04
N ALA A 156 7.03 21.69 26.56
CA ALA A 156 7.18 22.97 27.25
C ALA A 156 5.85 23.71 27.38
N ASN A 157 5.05 23.78 26.31
CA ASN A 157 3.70 24.36 26.34
C ASN A 157 2.79 23.63 27.33
N ARG A 158 2.90 22.31 27.44
CA ARG A 158 2.14 21.50 28.40
C ARG A 158 2.50 21.78 29.86
N VAL A 159 3.72 22.27 30.13
CA VAL A 159 4.18 22.66 31.49
C VAL A 159 4.24 24.18 31.69
N GLY A 160 3.67 24.96 30.77
CA GLY A 160 3.64 26.43 30.85
C GLY A 160 4.99 27.11 30.64
N LEU A 161 5.95 26.44 30.02
CA LEU A 161 7.26 26.99 29.64
C LEU A 161 7.25 27.36 28.16
N ASP A 162 7.75 28.55 27.84
CA ASP A 162 7.93 29.00 26.46
C ASP A 162 9.37 28.74 26.02
N VAL A 163 9.57 28.01 24.93
CA VAL A 163 10.92 27.67 24.42
C VAL A 163 11.26 28.62 23.28
N PRO A 164 12.29 29.47 23.40
CA PRO A 164 12.74 30.30 22.30
C PRO A 164 13.37 29.43 21.19
N LEU A 165 13.13 29.82 19.94
CA LEU A 165 13.62 29.16 18.71
C LEU A 165 15.15 29.19 18.61
#